data_AF-A0A840YBQ4-F1
#
_entry.id   AF-A0A840YBQ4-F1
#
_cell.length_a   1.000
_cell.length_b   1.000
_cell.length_c   1.000
_cell.angle_alpha   90.00
_cell.angle_beta   90.00
_cell.angle_gamma   90.00
#
_symmetry.space_group_name_H-M   'P 1'
#
loop_
_entity.id
_entity.type
_entity.pdbx_description
1 polymer ?
#
loop_
_entity_poly.entity_id
_entity_poly.type
_entity_poly.pdbx_seq_one_letter_code
_entity_poly.pdbx_strand_id
1 'polypeptide(L)'
;MARPSLLLMTAAASALAVVANAASIAAPDAQNAPKTRLGNSIEQDLSASDAAAARRKRGLDLREQAAKAAEARLQADMAARQQQQAATTQTAANGGPAEAPDAQFDELARIYQAMKPAKAALVFEQLEMEVQMKVAQRMRERSTALILAAMTPKGAAALSMALARRSAGRPQVAAAGPKPVPKAR
;
A
#
# COMPACT_ATOMS: atom_id res chain seq x y z
N MET A 1 -7.02 -14.47 -34.55
CA MET A 1 -8.19 -15.20 -35.09
C MET A 1 -8.03 -16.68 -34.74
N ALA A 2 -9.15 -17.32 -34.44
CA ALA A 2 -9.31 -18.55 -33.67
C ALA A 2 -8.62 -19.82 -34.23
N ARG A 3 -8.30 -20.75 -33.33
CA ARG A 3 -8.24 -22.19 -33.64
C ARG A 3 -9.01 -22.98 -32.55
N PRO A 4 -10.04 -23.76 -32.92
CA PRO A 4 -10.84 -24.52 -31.99
C PRO A 4 -10.26 -25.92 -31.72
N SER A 5 -10.50 -26.37 -30.50
CA SER A 5 -10.73 -27.75 -30.02
C SER A 5 -10.38 -28.94 -30.92
N LEU A 6 -9.43 -29.75 -30.46
CA LEU A 6 -9.30 -31.19 -30.75
C LEU A 6 -9.29 -31.98 -29.43
N LEU A 7 -10.35 -31.84 -28.63
CA LEU A 7 -10.62 -32.69 -27.48
C LEU A 7 -11.89 -33.51 -27.76
N LEU A 8 -11.75 -34.50 -28.64
CA LEU A 8 -12.77 -35.53 -28.84
C LEU A 8 -12.14 -36.77 -29.52
N MET A 9 -11.40 -37.54 -28.73
CA MET A 9 -10.93 -38.93 -28.93
C MET A 9 -10.19 -39.21 -27.62
N THR A 10 -10.58 -40.03 -26.65
CA THR A 10 -11.29 -41.31 -26.58
C THR A 10 -11.57 -41.51 -25.09
N ALA A 11 -12.83 -41.68 -24.65
CA ALA A 11 -13.36 -42.98 -24.27
C ALA A 11 -12.41 -43.86 -23.42
N ALA A 12 -12.62 -43.88 -22.10
CA ALA A 12 -12.54 -45.08 -21.25
C ALA A 12 -12.98 -44.73 -19.81
N ALA A 13 -14.29 -44.81 -19.58
CA ALA A 13 -14.82 -45.04 -18.26
C ALA A 13 -14.57 -46.51 -17.86
N SER A 14 -14.52 -46.74 -16.55
CA SER A 14 -14.72 -48.02 -15.82
C SER A 14 -13.51 -48.87 -15.41
N ALA A 15 -13.68 -49.46 -14.22
CA ALA A 15 -12.95 -50.57 -13.57
C ALA A 15 -11.61 -50.19 -12.89
N LEU A 16 -11.34 -50.41 -11.60
CA LEU A 16 -11.90 -51.31 -10.58
C LEU A 16 -11.75 -50.71 -9.17
N ALA A 17 -12.85 -50.65 -8.43
CA ALA A 17 -12.85 -50.61 -6.98
C ALA A 17 -13.40 -51.95 -6.44
N VAL A 18 -12.57 -53.00 -6.36
CA VAL A 18 -12.81 -54.17 -5.49
C VAL A 18 -11.47 -54.87 -5.20
N VAL A 19 -10.78 -54.49 -4.12
CA VAL A 19 -9.98 -55.43 -3.31
C VAL A 19 -10.17 -55.02 -1.85
N ALA A 20 -11.34 -55.31 -1.32
CA ALA A 20 -11.63 -55.13 0.10
C ALA A 20 -12.27 -56.38 0.74
N ASN A 21 -12.38 -57.50 0.02
CA ASN A 21 -13.15 -58.66 0.50
C ASN A 21 -12.44 -60.02 0.37
N ALA A 22 -11.10 -60.07 0.36
CA ALA A 22 -10.35 -61.34 0.35
C ALA A 22 -9.88 -61.80 1.75
N ALA A 23 -10.18 -61.06 2.81
CA ALA A 23 -9.84 -61.44 4.20
C ALA A 23 -11.06 -61.85 5.05
N SER A 24 -12.27 -61.83 4.50
CA SER A 24 -13.53 -62.05 5.25
C SER A 24 -14.12 -63.45 5.13
N ILE A 25 -13.43 -64.41 4.48
CA ILE A 25 -13.96 -65.77 4.27
C ILE A 25 -13.29 -66.82 5.19
N ALA A 26 -12.35 -66.42 6.05
CA ALA A 26 -11.81 -67.31 7.08
C ALA A 26 -12.23 -66.83 8.48
N ALA A 27 -13.21 -67.56 9.06
CA ALA A 27 -13.74 -67.49 10.43
C ALA A 27 -14.90 -66.50 10.70
N PRO A 28 -16.17 -66.91 10.52
CA PRO A 28 -17.32 -66.17 11.04
C PRO A 28 -17.54 -66.33 12.56
N ASP A 29 -16.77 -67.19 13.26
CA ASP A 29 -16.99 -67.50 14.69
C ASP A 29 -15.95 -66.89 15.66
N ALA A 30 -15.12 -65.93 15.21
CA ALA A 30 -14.19 -65.23 16.11
C ALA A 30 -14.87 -64.19 17.02
N GLN A 31 -16.15 -63.89 16.81
CA GLN A 31 -16.89 -62.85 17.55
C GLN A 31 -17.39 -63.31 18.93
N ASN A 32 -17.37 -64.61 19.23
CA ASN A 32 -17.83 -65.19 20.50
C ASN A 32 -16.78 -66.08 21.19
N ALA A 33 -15.48 -65.76 21.02
CA ALA A 33 -14.45 -66.39 21.84
C ALA A 33 -14.52 -65.85 23.28
N PRO A 34 -14.43 -66.70 24.33
CA PRO A 34 -14.51 -66.25 25.71
C PRO A 34 -13.42 -65.20 25.96
N LYS A 35 -13.82 -64.01 26.44
CA LYS A 35 -12.93 -62.89 26.74
C LYS A 35 -11.81 -63.33 27.67
N THR A 36 -10.66 -63.66 27.10
CA THR A 36 -9.48 -64.03 27.87
C THR A 36 -8.91 -62.77 28.52
N ARG A 37 -8.24 -62.91 29.67
CA ARG A 37 -7.61 -61.78 30.38
C ARG A 37 -6.69 -60.97 29.44
N LEU A 38 -5.98 -61.66 28.54
CA LEU A 38 -5.11 -61.06 27.53
C LEU A 38 -5.88 -60.34 26.42
N GLY A 39 -7.03 -60.88 25.97
CA GLY A 39 -7.89 -60.21 24.99
C GLY A 39 -8.41 -58.87 25.51
N ASN A 40 -8.86 -58.84 26.77
CA ASN A 40 -9.34 -57.61 27.39
C ASN A 40 -8.23 -56.56 27.57
N SER A 41 -6.99 -56.96 27.86
CA SER A 41 -5.87 -56.01 27.99
C SER A 41 -5.47 -55.42 26.63
N ILE A 42 -5.47 -56.22 25.56
CA ILE A 42 -5.19 -55.74 24.20
C ILE A 42 -6.27 -54.75 23.75
N GLU A 43 -7.55 -55.05 24.02
CA GLU A 43 -8.65 -54.14 23.70
C GLU A 43 -8.55 -52.82 24.47
N GLN A 44 -8.15 -52.87 25.75
CA GLN A 44 -7.89 -51.68 26.56
C GLN A 44 -6.72 -50.86 25.99
N ASP A 45 -5.59 -51.49 25.64
CA ASP A 45 -4.41 -50.81 25.07
C ASP A 45 -4.70 -50.16 23.72
N LEU A 46 -5.47 -50.84 22.86
CA LEU A 46 -5.95 -50.27 21.59
C LEU A 46 -6.86 -49.07 21.83
N SER A 47 -7.84 -49.19 22.72
CA SER A 47 -8.74 -48.08 23.06
C SER A 47 -8.00 -46.87 23.65
N ALA A 48 -6.96 -47.11 24.46
CA ALA A 48 -6.10 -46.07 25.02
C ALA A 48 -5.27 -45.40 23.92
N SER A 49 -4.74 -46.18 22.98
CA SER A 49 -3.98 -45.68 21.83
C SER A 49 -4.85 -44.83 20.90
N ASP A 50 -6.08 -45.28 20.62
CA ASP A 50 -7.06 -44.54 19.81
C ASP A 50 -7.47 -43.24 20.49
N ALA A 51 -7.70 -43.26 21.80
CA ALA A 51 -7.99 -42.06 22.57
C ALA A 51 -6.82 -41.05 22.54
N ALA A 52 -5.58 -41.54 22.63
CA ALA A 52 -4.37 -40.72 22.52
C ALA A 52 -4.21 -40.11 21.10
N ALA A 53 -4.46 -40.90 20.05
CA ALA A 53 -4.45 -40.44 18.66
C ALA A 53 -5.54 -39.38 18.41
N ALA A 54 -6.76 -39.60 18.89
CA ALA A 54 -7.86 -38.64 18.77
C ALA A 54 -7.59 -37.32 19.51
N ARG A 55 -6.89 -37.35 20.64
CA ARG A 55 -6.44 -36.14 21.35
C ARG A 55 -5.40 -35.36 20.55
N ARG A 56 -4.40 -36.06 19.97
CA ARG A 56 -3.38 -35.43 19.11
C ARG A 56 -4.02 -34.80 17.86
N LYS A 57 -4.91 -35.52 17.19
CA LYS A 57 -5.62 -35.04 16.01
C LYS A 57 -6.40 -33.75 16.30
N ARG A 58 -7.21 -33.73 17.36
CA ARG A 58 -7.92 -32.51 17.79
C ARG A 58 -6.97 -31.34 18.08
N GLY A 59 -5.83 -31.61 18.71
CA GLY A 59 -4.82 -30.58 18.96
C GLY A 59 -4.21 -30.00 17.68
N LEU A 60 -3.99 -30.83 16.65
CA LEU A 60 -3.52 -30.39 15.35
C LEU A 60 -4.61 -29.61 14.59
N ASP A 61 -5.85 -30.10 14.60
CA ASP A 61 -6.99 -29.44 13.93
C ASP A 61 -7.20 -28.02 14.47
N LEU A 62 -7.09 -27.82 15.79
CA LEU A 62 -7.19 -26.49 16.42
C LEU A 62 -6.04 -25.57 16.00
N ARG A 63 -4.81 -26.08 15.92
CA ARG A 63 -3.65 -25.31 15.47
C ARG A 63 -3.78 -24.91 14.01
N GLU A 64 -4.27 -25.82 13.16
CA GLU A 64 -4.52 -25.54 11.75
C GLU A 64 -5.59 -24.46 11.56
N GLN A 65 -6.69 -24.53 12.31
CA GLN A 65 -7.74 -23.51 12.29
C GLN A 65 -7.20 -22.14 12.75
N ALA A 66 -6.40 -22.11 13.83
CA ALA A 66 -5.77 -20.88 14.30
C ALA A 66 -4.80 -20.29 13.27
N ALA A 67 -4.00 -21.14 12.62
CA ALA A 67 -3.07 -20.72 11.57
C ALA A 67 -3.81 -20.14 10.35
N LYS A 68 -4.87 -20.79 9.89
CA LYS A 68 -5.72 -20.29 8.78
C LYS A 68 -6.36 -18.94 9.13
N ALA A 69 -6.85 -18.77 10.35
CA ALA A 69 -7.42 -17.50 10.80
C ALA A 69 -6.36 -16.38 10.86
N ALA A 70 -5.15 -16.70 11.33
CA ALA A 70 -4.03 -15.76 11.33
C ALA A 70 -3.60 -15.38 9.90
N GLU A 71 -3.53 -16.34 8.98
CA GLU A 71 -3.21 -16.10 7.58
C GLU A 71 -4.26 -15.19 6.92
N ALA A 72 -5.56 -15.45 7.13
CA ALA A 72 -6.63 -14.61 6.61
C ALA A 72 -6.55 -13.17 7.15
N ARG A 73 -6.21 -12.99 8.44
CA ARG A 73 -5.99 -11.66 9.02
C ARG A 73 -4.80 -10.95 8.39
N LEU A 74 -3.68 -11.65 8.21
CA LEU A 74 -2.49 -11.09 7.55
C LEU A 74 -2.78 -10.72 6.09
N GLN A 75 -3.51 -11.55 5.35
CA GLN A 75 -3.92 -11.24 3.97
C GLN A 75 -4.82 -10.00 3.92
N ALA A 76 -5.78 -9.88 4.85
CA ALA A 76 -6.63 -8.69 4.96
C ALA A 76 -5.81 -7.43 5.29
N ASP A 77 -4.88 -7.52 6.24
CA ASP A 77 -3.99 -6.40 6.61
C ASP A 77 -3.08 -5.99 5.45
N MET A 78 -2.54 -6.96 4.71
CA MET A 78 -1.75 -6.69 3.50
C MET A 78 -2.60 -6.03 2.42
N ALA A 79 -3.81 -6.53 2.17
CA ALA A 79 -4.72 -5.93 1.20
C ALA A 79 -5.12 -4.50 1.59
N ALA A 80 -5.41 -4.26 2.87
CA ALA A 80 -5.70 -2.92 3.39
C ALA A 80 -4.49 -1.99 3.25
N ARG A 81 -3.27 -2.44 3.55
CA ARG A 81 -2.04 -1.68 3.35
C ARG A 81 -1.78 -1.40 1.88
N GLN A 82 -2.02 -2.35 0.99
CA GLN A 82 -1.89 -2.16 -0.46
C GLN A 82 -2.92 -1.16 -0.97
N GLN A 83 -4.17 -1.21 -0.50
CA GLN A 83 -5.20 -0.23 -0.85
C GLN A 83 -4.85 1.17 -0.33
N GLN A 84 -4.34 1.28 0.89
CA GLN A 84 -3.84 2.54 1.44
C GLN A 84 -2.68 3.06 0.60
N GLN A 85 -1.66 2.23 0.32
CA GLN A 85 -0.55 2.61 -0.55
C GLN A 85 -1.02 2.98 -1.95
N ALA A 86 -2.00 2.27 -2.52
CA ALA A 86 -2.62 2.59 -3.81
C ALA A 86 -3.40 3.90 -3.76
N ALA A 87 -4.02 4.26 -2.62
CA ALA A 87 -4.68 5.55 -2.43
C ALA A 87 -3.65 6.69 -2.26
N THR A 88 -2.58 6.46 -1.50
CA THR A 88 -1.48 7.44 -1.35
C THR A 88 -0.73 7.60 -2.67
N THR A 89 -0.50 6.51 -3.40
CA THR A 89 0.11 6.55 -4.73
C THR A 89 -0.84 7.03 -5.80
N GLN A 90 -2.16 6.87 -5.73
CA GLN A 90 -3.08 7.56 -6.65
C GLN A 90 -3.15 9.05 -6.33
N THR A 91 -3.06 9.43 -5.05
CA THR A 91 -2.89 10.84 -4.65
C THR A 91 -1.53 11.39 -5.13
N ALA A 92 -0.48 10.56 -5.13
CA ALA A 92 0.86 10.89 -5.63
C ALA A 92 1.09 10.57 -7.12
N ALA A 93 0.16 9.92 -7.82
CA ALA A 93 0.25 9.57 -9.25
C ALA A 93 -0.69 10.44 -10.08
N ASN A 94 -1.77 10.93 -9.49
CA ASN A 94 -2.34 12.22 -9.89
C ASN A 94 -1.37 13.40 -9.59
N GLY A 95 -0.27 13.13 -8.87
CA GLY A 95 0.92 13.96 -8.73
C GLY A 95 2.20 13.28 -9.23
N GLY A 96 2.10 12.47 -10.30
CA GLY A 96 3.05 11.54 -10.94
C GLY A 96 4.55 11.49 -10.55
N PRO A 97 5.23 10.35 -10.76
CA PRO A 97 6.70 10.24 -10.74
C PRO A 97 7.32 10.89 -11.99
N ALA A 98 7.03 12.17 -12.13
CA ALA A 98 7.84 13.20 -12.72
C ALA A 98 7.88 14.28 -11.64
N GLU A 99 8.52 13.99 -10.50
CA GLU A 99 8.95 15.06 -9.62
C GLU A 99 10.01 15.84 -10.38
N ALA A 100 9.53 16.74 -11.25
CA ALA A 100 10.21 17.97 -11.54
C ALA A 100 10.70 18.51 -10.19
N PRO A 101 11.89 19.13 -10.12
CA PRO A 101 12.41 19.74 -8.90
C PRO A 101 11.38 20.63 -8.17
N ASP A 102 10.33 21.04 -8.87
CA ASP A 102 9.12 21.70 -8.41
C ASP A 102 8.36 21.01 -7.26
N ALA A 103 8.21 19.68 -7.22
CA ALA A 103 7.40 19.02 -6.18
C ALA A 103 8.05 19.09 -4.78
N GLN A 104 9.38 19.06 -4.73
CA GLN A 104 10.12 19.20 -3.47
C GLN A 104 9.95 20.60 -2.86
N PHE A 105 9.90 21.64 -3.70
CA PHE A 105 9.66 23.01 -3.21
C PHE A 105 8.22 23.22 -2.71
N ASP A 106 7.24 22.49 -3.26
CA ASP A 106 5.86 22.52 -2.78
C ASP A 106 5.75 21.94 -1.36
N GLU A 107 6.45 20.84 -1.08
CA GLU A 107 6.45 20.24 0.25
C GLU A 107 7.18 21.12 1.26
N LEU A 108 8.33 21.70 0.89
CA LEU A 108 9.01 22.70 1.73
C LEU A 108 8.09 23.89 2.04
N ALA A 109 7.38 24.40 1.03
CA ALA A 109 6.43 25.49 1.22
C ALA A 109 5.33 25.10 2.21
N ARG A 110 4.80 23.87 2.19
CA ARG A 110 3.79 23.41 3.16
C ARG A 110 4.34 23.35 4.58
N ILE A 111 5.55 22.84 4.76
CA ILE A 111 6.20 22.74 6.08
C ILE A 111 6.39 24.13 6.70
N TYR A 112 6.93 25.09 5.93
CA TYR A 112 7.11 26.46 6.43
C TYR A 112 5.78 27.17 6.71
N GLN A 113 4.74 26.90 5.92
CA GLN A 113 3.39 27.44 6.15
C GLN A 113 2.69 26.89 7.40
N ALA A 114 2.97 25.64 7.77
CA ALA A 114 2.42 25.02 8.97
C ALA A 114 3.16 25.46 10.25
N MET A 115 4.35 26.04 10.13
CA MET A 115 5.16 26.51 11.24
C MET A 115 4.77 27.92 11.68
N LYS A 116 5.05 28.28 12.95
CA LYS A 116 4.84 29.65 13.45
C LYS A 116 5.66 30.66 12.62
N PRO A 117 5.07 31.76 12.10
CA PRO A 117 5.75 32.67 11.17
C PRO A 117 7.09 33.21 11.67
N ALA A 118 7.17 33.55 12.95
CA ALA A 118 8.41 34.02 13.57
C ALA A 118 9.52 32.96 13.63
N LYS A 119 9.17 31.68 13.79
CA LYS A 119 10.16 30.58 13.77
C LYS A 119 10.56 30.23 12.36
N ALA A 120 9.59 30.24 11.43
CA ALA A 120 9.82 30.01 10.03
C ALA A 120 10.79 31.07 9.46
N ALA A 121 10.59 32.36 9.74
CA ALA A 121 11.44 33.45 9.27
C ALA A 121 12.92 33.26 9.64
N LEU A 122 13.20 32.89 10.90
CA LEU A 122 14.58 32.66 11.38
C LEU A 122 15.29 31.55 10.61
N VAL A 123 14.60 30.45 10.30
CA VAL A 123 15.17 29.32 9.55
C VAL A 123 15.23 29.64 8.06
N PHE A 124 14.20 30.32 7.53
CA PHE A 124 14.07 30.65 6.12
C PHE A 124 15.18 31.60 5.65
N GLU A 125 15.59 32.55 6.48
CA GLU A 125 16.72 33.45 6.19
C GLU A 125 18.07 32.74 6.07
N GLN A 126 18.23 31.55 6.66
CA GLN A 126 19.47 30.76 6.56
C GLN A 126 19.60 30.03 5.22
N LEU A 127 18.51 29.93 4.45
CA LEU A 127 18.51 29.28 3.15
C LEU A 127 19.22 30.14 2.10
N GLU A 128 19.73 29.52 1.04
CA GLU A 128 20.24 30.24 -0.12
C GLU A 128 19.11 31.04 -0.81
N MET A 129 19.43 32.23 -1.33
CA MET A 129 18.47 33.12 -1.98
C MET A 129 17.65 32.44 -3.10
N GLU A 130 18.29 31.58 -3.91
CA GLU A 130 17.58 30.83 -4.97
C GLU A 130 16.52 29.88 -4.40
N VAL A 131 16.81 29.22 -3.27
CA VAL A 131 15.87 28.33 -2.58
C VAL A 131 14.75 29.13 -1.93
N GLN A 132 15.07 30.25 -1.27
CA GLN A 132 14.06 31.15 -0.70
C GLN A 132 13.05 31.60 -1.76
N MET A 133 13.52 32.00 -2.94
CA MET A 133 12.64 32.41 -4.04
C MET A 133 11.73 31.29 -4.52
N LYS A 134 12.27 30.08 -4.74
CA LYS A 134 11.49 28.94 -5.23
C LYS A 134 10.42 28.51 -4.23
N VAL A 135 10.76 28.45 -2.94
CA VAL A 135 9.81 28.09 -1.89
C VAL A 135 8.75 29.20 -1.72
N ALA A 136 9.15 30.47 -1.67
CA ALA A 136 8.21 31.58 -1.50
C ALA A 136 7.16 31.68 -2.63
N GLN A 137 7.51 31.27 -3.86
CA GLN A 137 6.57 31.22 -5.00
C GLN A 137 5.50 30.14 -4.87
N ARG A 138 5.76 29.09 -4.09
CA ARG A 138 4.83 27.97 -3.86
C ARG A 138 4.03 28.16 -2.57
N MET A 139 4.35 29.20 -1.81
CA MET A 139 3.63 29.55 -0.59
C MET A 139 2.37 30.36 -0.89
N ARG A 140 1.36 30.22 -0.02
CA ARG A 140 0.18 31.10 -0.03
C ARG A 140 0.60 32.54 0.29
N GLU A 141 0.08 33.50 -0.45
CA GLU A 141 0.39 34.94 -0.29
C GLU A 141 0.29 35.42 1.16
N ARG A 142 -0.77 35.00 1.88
CA ARG A 142 -0.97 35.33 3.30
C ARG A 142 0.17 34.82 4.18
N SER A 143 0.61 33.58 3.98
CA SER A 143 1.68 32.98 4.78
C SER A 143 3.02 33.63 4.44
N THR A 144 3.29 33.90 3.16
CA THR A 144 4.49 34.63 2.72
C THR A 144 4.55 36.01 3.35
N ALA A 145 3.45 36.76 3.39
CA ALA A 145 3.38 38.07 4.04
C ALA A 145 3.68 38.00 5.55
N LEU A 146 3.13 37.00 6.25
CA LEU A 146 3.38 36.81 7.68
C LEU A 146 4.85 36.43 7.98
N ILE A 147 5.48 35.63 7.12
CA ILE A 147 6.89 35.27 7.28
C ILE A 147 7.77 36.49 6.97
N LEU A 148 7.53 37.21 5.87
CA LEU A 148 8.24 38.44 5.53
C LEU A 148 8.15 39.49 6.65
N ALA A 149 6.99 39.63 7.28
CA ALA A 149 6.80 40.55 8.40
C ALA A 149 7.60 40.16 9.66
N ALA A 150 7.98 38.89 9.79
CA ALA A 150 8.76 38.38 10.92
C ALA A 150 10.26 38.21 10.60
N MET A 151 10.68 38.51 9.36
CA MET A 151 12.07 38.51 8.92
C MET A 151 12.79 39.81 9.31
N THR A 152 14.12 39.81 9.19
CA THR A 152 14.93 41.02 9.27
C THR A 152 14.58 41.97 8.11
N PRO A 153 14.61 43.31 8.33
CA PRO A 153 14.31 44.27 7.26
C PRO A 153 15.18 44.08 6.01
N LYS A 154 16.45 43.71 6.21
CA LYS A 154 17.39 43.41 5.14
C LYS A 154 17.01 42.14 4.37
N GLY A 155 16.67 41.05 5.06
CA GLY A 155 16.26 39.79 4.44
C GLY A 155 14.96 39.92 3.65
N ALA A 156 13.94 40.56 4.24
CA ALA A 156 12.67 40.81 3.60
C ALA A 156 12.81 41.67 2.33
N ALA A 157 13.62 42.74 2.38
CA ALA A 157 13.90 43.58 1.22
C ALA A 157 14.64 42.81 0.11
N ALA A 158 15.66 42.02 0.48
CA ALA A 158 16.43 41.22 -0.47
C ALA A 158 15.55 40.21 -1.22
N LEU A 159 14.74 39.44 -0.49
CA LEU A 159 13.82 38.47 -1.08
C LEU A 159 12.76 39.14 -1.96
N SER A 160 12.18 40.26 -1.50
CA SER A 160 11.17 41.00 -2.28
C SER A 160 11.73 41.52 -3.60
N MET A 161 12.96 42.08 -3.59
CA MET A 161 13.65 42.50 -4.81
C MET A 161 13.96 41.32 -5.73
N ALA A 162 14.37 40.18 -5.17
CA ALA A 162 14.69 38.99 -5.94
C ALA A 162 13.45 38.41 -6.64
N LEU A 163 12.32 38.34 -5.93
CA LEU A 163 11.02 37.94 -6.49
C LEU A 163 10.55 38.89 -7.60
N ALA A 164 10.72 40.21 -7.42
CA ALA A 164 10.37 41.22 -8.41
C ALA A 164 11.27 41.18 -9.66
N ARG A 165 12.60 41.02 -9.48
CA ARG A 165 13.54 40.88 -10.60
C ARG A 165 13.23 39.65 -11.43
N ARG A 166 12.83 38.56 -10.76
CA ARG A 166 12.22 37.45 -11.46
C ARG A 166 10.99 38.00 -12.17
N SER A 167 9.91 38.43 -11.51
CA SER A 167 8.62 38.73 -12.18
C SER A 167 8.70 39.66 -13.41
N ALA A 168 9.72 40.52 -13.49
CA ALA A 168 10.03 41.34 -14.66
C ALA A 168 10.69 40.61 -15.86
N GLY A 169 11.37 39.49 -15.66
CA GLY A 169 11.99 38.66 -16.70
C GLY A 169 11.02 37.80 -17.53
N ARG A 170 9.72 38.14 -17.51
CA ARG A 170 8.65 37.56 -18.34
C ARG A 170 8.34 38.77 -19.17
N PRO A 171 8.55 38.77 -20.48
CA PRO A 171 8.05 39.86 -21.29
C PRO A 171 6.53 39.87 -21.10
N GLN A 172 6.03 40.74 -20.22
CA GLN A 172 4.71 41.31 -20.42
C GLN A 172 4.81 41.96 -21.78
N VAL A 173 4.24 41.30 -22.78
CA VAL A 173 4.01 41.89 -24.09
C VAL A 173 3.12 43.08 -23.80
N ALA A 174 3.74 44.24 -23.64
CA ALA A 174 3.07 45.50 -23.46
C ALA A 174 2.23 45.71 -24.72
N ALA A 175 0.93 45.44 -24.61
CA ALA A 175 -0.06 45.93 -25.54
C ALA A 175 -0.14 47.46 -25.38
N ALA A 176 0.86 48.15 -25.91
CA ALA A 176 0.87 49.58 -26.13
C ALA A 176 1.27 49.81 -27.58
N GLY A 177 0.39 49.43 -28.49
CA GLY A 177 0.48 49.84 -29.89
C GLY A 177 0.27 51.36 -29.99
N PRO A 178 1.12 52.12 -30.68
CA PRO A 178 0.91 53.54 -30.88
C PRO A 178 -0.28 53.74 -31.83
N LYS A 179 -1.31 54.49 -31.39
CA LYS A 179 -2.37 54.97 -32.28
C LYS A 179 -1.77 55.97 -33.27
N PRO A 180 -1.89 55.77 -34.59
CA PRO A 180 -1.46 56.76 -35.56
C PRO A 180 -2.45 57.93 -35.60
N VAL A 181 -1.91 59.15 -35.55
CA VAL A 181 -2.62 60.40 -35.82
C VAL A 181 -3.01 60.47 -37.30
N PRO A 182 -4.27 60.83 -37.65
CA PRO A 182 -4.65 61.03 -39.04
C PRO A 182 -4.13 62.39 -39.54
N LYS A 183 -3.50 62.39 -40.71
CA LYS A 183 -3.09 63.60 -41.43
C LYS A 183 -4.34 64.31 -41.99
N ALA A 184 -4.45 65.60 -41.69
CA ALA A 184 -5.43 66.51 -42.24
C ALA A 184 -5.27 66.66 -43.77
N ARG A 185 -6.39 66.82 -44.46
CA ARG A 185 -6.48 67.21 -45.87
C ARG A 185 -7.23 68.53 -45.97
#